data_AF-A0A9P6H1G6-F1
#
_entry.id   AF-A0A9P6H1G6-F1
#
_cell.length_a   1.000
_cell.length_b   1.000
_cell.length_c   1.000
_cell.angle_alpha   90.00
_cell.angle_beta   90.00
_cell.angle_gamma   90.00
#
_symmetry.space_group_name_H-M   'P 1'
#
loop_
_entity.id
_entity.type
_entity.pdbx_description
1 polymer ?
#
loop_
_entity_poly.entity_id
_entity_poly.type
_entity_poly.pdbx_seq_one_letter_code
_entity_poly.pdbx_strand_id
1 'polypeptide(L)'
;MKDSNNNSICLHNLRIGDLCADCGEIVDDKTKLYNALHSTDDLKITETMAIQNDIRRIEELRKQNKLVLVLDLDQTVLHTTISKDYMEGVDNFVLDGLTYAVKIRPFFRRMLDLIHDKFEIHVYTMGTKRYAEKICRILDPDKIYFGDRIISRSVNNGQYVKTLNRLFCLHENVIILDDRADVWDYSSNLILVKPFIFWNTGDLNDPSQLRKK
;
A
#
# COMPACT_ATOMS: atom_id res chain seq x y z
N MET A 1 -4.76 -14.40 -51.88
CA MET A 1 -5.08 -15.34 -50.79
C MET A 1 -5.39 -14.49 -49.57
N LYS A 2 -6.55 -14.72 -48.97
CA LYS A 2 -7.10 -14.01 -47.80
C LYS A 2 -6.10 -14.16 -46.62
N ASP A 3 -5.99 -13.22 -45.68
CA ASP A 3 -6.96 -13.12 -44.60
C ASP A 3 -7.07 -11.72 -43.96
N SER A 4 -8.32 -11.25 -43.96
CA SER A 4 -9.02 -10.41 -42.98
C SER A 4 -8.21 -9.48 -42.06
N ASN A 5 -8.35 -8.17 -42.31
CA ASN A 5 -8.51 -7.17 -41.25
C ASN A 5 -9.69 -7.60 -40.37
N ASN A 6 -9.42 -8.43 -39.37
CA ASN A 6 -10.37 -8.67 -38.29
C ASN A 6 -10.07 -7.58 -37.27
N ASN A 7 -10.88 -6.51 -37.28
CA ASN A 7 -10.85 -5.47 -36.26
C ASN A 7 -11.45 -6.07 -34.97
N SER A 8 -10.81 -7.09 -34.42
CA SER A 8 -11.29 -7.84 -33.26
C SER A 8 -11.09 -6.98 -32.03
N ILE A 9 -12.18 -6.48 -31.49
CA ILE A 9 -12.19 -5.75 -30.21
C ILE A 9 -11.69 -6.70 -29.13
N CYS A 10 -10.58 -6.36 -28.48
CA CYS A 10 -10.06 -7.11 -27.36
C CYS A 10 -10.95 -6.92 -26.13
N LEU A 11 -11.53 -8.01 -25.62
CA LEU A 11 -12.40 -8.02 -24.43
C LEU A 11 -11.71 -8.59 -23.18
N HIS A 12 -10.41 -8.86 -23.26
CA HIS A 12 -9.62 -9.33 -22.11
C HIS A 12 -9.55 -8.26 -21.03
N ASN A 13 -9.36 -8.67 -19.78
CA ASN A 13 -9.44 -7.77 -18.64
C ASN A 13 -8.10 -7.15 -18.24
N LEU A 14 -6.97 -7.77 -18.60
CA LEU A 14 -5.64 -7.38 -18.14
C LEU A 14 -4.99 -6.38 -19.12
N ARG A 15 -4.41 -5.31 -18.57
CA ARG A 15 -3.83 -4.18 -19.32
C ARG A 15 -2.44 -3.81 -18.78
N ILE A 16 -1.54 -3.45 -19.69
CA ILE A 16 -0.26 -2.79 -19.40
C ILE A 16 -0.14 -1.59 -20.32
N GLY A 17 -0.33 -0.38 -19.78
CA GLY A 17 -0.56 0.80 -20.62
C GLY A 17 -1.73 0.56 -21.58
N ASP A 18 -1.51 0.84 -22.87
CA ASP A 18 -2.52 0.67 -23.93
C ASP A 18 -2.53 -0.74 -24.51
N LEU A 19 -1.76 -1.70 -23.95
CA LEU A 19 -1.68 -3.07 -24.45
C LEU A 19 -2.53 -4.03 -23.60
N CYS A 20 -3.19 -4.96 -24.27
CA CYS A 20 -3.74 -6.15 -23.64
C CYS A 20 -2.59 -7.08 -23.21
N ALA A 21 -2.51 -7.37 -21.92
CA ALA A 21 -1.47 -8.26 -21.39
C ALA A 21 -1.68 -9.75 -21.76
N ASP A 22 -2.90 -10.12 -22.16
CA ASP A 22 -3.24 -11.51 -22.53
C ASP A 22 -2.98 -11.82 -24.01
N CYS A 23 -3.21 -10.86 -24.91
CA CYS A 23 -3.13 -11.09 -26.37
C CYS A 23 -2.23 -10.11 -27.14
N GLY A 24 -1.69 -9.08 -26.49
CA GLY A 24 -0.77 -8.11 -27.09
C GLY A 24 -1.44 -7.04 -27.97
N GLU A 25 -2.74 -7.12 -28.20
CA GLU A 25 -3.49 -6.12 -28.98
C GLU A 25 -3.54 -4.76 -28.26
N ILE A 26 -3.49 -3.68 -29.05
CA ILE A 26 -3.68 -2.32 -28.54
C ILE A 26 -5.16 -2.13 -28.21
N VAL A 27 -5.45 -1.65 -27.00
CA VAL A 27 -6.80 -1.32 -26.55
C VAL A 27 -6.86 0.17 -26.24
N ASP A 28 -7.41 0.93 -27.19
CA ASP A 28 -7.67 2.35 -27.05
C ASP A 28 -9.16 2.56 -26.72
N ASP A 29 -9.50 2.42 -25.44
CA ASP A 29 -10.83 2.68 -24.92
C ASP A 29 -10.79 3.60 -23.68
N LYS A 30 -11.96 4.10 -23.27
CA LYS A 30 -12.10 4.93 -22.06
C LYS A 30 -12.47 4.11 -20.82
N THR A 31 -12.17 2.80 -20.83
CA THR A 31 -12.54 1.91 -19.74
C THR A 31 -11.79 2.34 -18.48
N LYS A 32 -12.53 2.49 -17.37
CA LYS A 32 -11.91 2.75 -16.07
C LYS A 32 -11.17 1.49 -15.62
N LEU A 33 -9.89 1.67 -15.29
CA LEU A 33 -9.00 0.58 -14.89
C LEU A 33 -8.59 0.69 -13.42
N TYR A 34 -8.31 -0.46 -12.82
CA TYR A 34 -7.91 -0.63 -11.43
C TYR A 34 -6.56 -1.34 -11.34
N ASN A 35 -5.79 -1.09 -10.30
CA ASN A 35 -4.51 -1.77 -10.11
C ASN A 35 -4.74 -3.26 -9.84
N ALA A 36 -4.07 -4.11 -10.63
CA ALA A 36 -4.12 -5.56 -10.43
C ALA A 36 -3.29 -5.99 -9.21
N LEU A 37 -2.24 -5.22 -8.90
CA LEU A 37 -1.26 -5.51 -7.85
C LEU A 37 -1.01 -4.29 -6.96
N HIS A 38 -0.56 -4.55 -5.73
CA HIS A 38 -0.14 -3.52 -4.79
C HIS A 38 1.24 -2.93 -5.11
N SER A 39 2.14 -3.74 -5.68
CA SER A 39 3.57 -3.42 -5.84
C SER A 39 3.94 -2.66 -7.12
N THR A 40 2.98 -2.42 -8.02
CA THR A 40 3.15 -1.70 -9.30
C THR A 40 1.89 -0.92 -9.68
N ASP A 41 2.09 0.14 -10.47
CA ASP A 41 1.03 0.90 -11.12
C ASP A 41 0.74 0.47 -12.56
N ASP A 42 1.60 -0.35 -13.16
CA ASP A 42 1.59 -0.64 -14.60
C ASP A 42 0.57 -1.71 -14.97
N LEU A 43 0.38 -2.71 -14.10
CA LEU A 43 -0.55 -3.80 -14.35
C LEU A 43 -1.94 -3.43 -13.88
N LYS A 44 -2.86 -3.33 -14.83
CA LYS A 44 -4.23 -2.88 -14.62
C LYS A 44 -5.25 -3.94 -15.02
N ILE A 45 -6.41 -3.89 -14.39
CA ILE A 45 -7.57 -4.74 -14.69
C ILE A 45 -8.84 -3.89 -14.86
N THR A 46 -9.81 -4.44 -15.59
CA THR A 46 -11.16 -3.85 -15.69
C THR A 46 -11.87 -3.84 -14.34
N GLU A 47 -12.83 -2.93 -14.19
CA GLU A 47 -13.68 -2.83 -13.00
C GLU A 47 -14.38 -4.15 -12.66
N THR A 48 -14.95 -4.81 -13.66
CA THR A 48 -15.65 -6.09 -13.49
C THR A 48 -14.73 -7.15 -12.87
N MET A 49 -13.49 -7.26 -13.35
CA MET A 49 -12.52 -8.21 -12.80
C MET A 49 -12.05 -7.80 -11.40
N ALA A 50 -11.87 -6.50 -11.14
CA ALA A 50 -11.49 -5.99 -9.83
C ALA A 50 -12.56 -6.30 -8.77
N ILE A 51 -13.83 -6.04 -9.08
CA ILE A 51 -14.97 -6.38 -8.20
C ILE A 51 -15.06 -7.88 -7.95
N GLN A 52 -14.91 -8.71 -8.99
CA GLN A 52 -14.91 -10.17 -8.83
C GLN A 52 -13.76 -10.67 -7.95
N ASN A 53 -12.56 -10.07 -8.08
CA ASN A 53 -11.42 -10.38 -7.22
C ASN A 53 -11.71 -10.01 -5.76
N ASP A 54 -12.33 -8.87 -5.53
CA ASP A 54 -12.68 -8.42 -4.17
C ASP A 54 -13.75 -9.31 -3.52
N ILE A 55 -14.80 -9.68 -4.26
CA ILE A 55 -15.84 -10.58 -3.76
C ILE A 55 -15.21 -11.91 -3.32
N ARG A 56 -14.35 -12.51 -4.15
CA ARG A 56 -13.65 -13.75 -3.81
C ARG A 56 -12.79 -13.61 -2.56
N ARG A 57 -12.00 -12.52 -2.48
CA ARG A 57 -11.15 -12.25 -1.31
C ARG A 57 -11.98 -12.09 -0.05
N ILE A 58 -13.08 -11.33 -0.11
CA ILE A 58 -13.98 -11.12 1.04
C ILE A 58 -14.56 -12.44 1.52
N GLU A 59 -15.02 -13.31 0.60
CA GLU A 59 -15.52 -14.64 0.94
C GLU A 59 -14.45 -15.53 1.59
N GLU A 60 -13.22 -15.51 1.07
CA GLU A 60 -12.08 -16.25 1.64
C GLU A 60 -11.69 -15.76 3.03
N LEU A 61 -11.58 -14.44 3.21
CA LEU A 61 -11.28 -13.84 4.52
C LEU A 61 -12.39 -14.14 5.53
N ARG A 62 -13.66 -14.08 5.12
CA ARG A 62 -14.81 -14.46 5.98
C ARG A 62 -14.71 -15.91 6.44
N LYS A 63 -14.34 -16.85 5.57
CA LYS A 63 -14.13 -18.26 5.95
C LYS A 63 -13.01 -18.43 6.99
N GLN A 64 -12.04 -17.52 6.99
CA GLN A 64 -10.92 -17.49 7.95
C GLN A 64 -11.22 -16.62 9.20
N ASN A 65 -12.42 -16.02 9.30
CA ASN A 65 -12.75 -15.00 10.30
C ASN A 65 -11.77 -13.81 10.31
N LYS A 66 -11.30 -13.40 9.12
CA LYS A 66 -10.37 -12.28 8.94
C LYS A 66 -11.03 -11.05 8.36
N LEU A 67 -10.51 -9.89 8.74
CA LEU A 67 -10.73 -8.60 8.09
C LEU A 67 -9.46 -8.14 7.35
N VAL A 68 -9.51 -6.99 6.70
CA VAL A 68 -8.34 -6.32 6.12
C VAL A 68 -7.93 -5.17 7.03
N LEU A 69 -6.64 -5.06 7.34
CA LEU A 69 -6.05 -3.90 8.00
C LEU A 69 -5.13 -3.17 7.03
N VAL A 70 -5.45 -1.93 6.71
CA VAL A 70 -4.55 -1.00 6.01
C VAL A 70 -3.80 -0.19 7.06
N LEU A 71 -2.49 -0.37 7.09
CA LEU A 71 -1.60 0.12 8.14
C LEU A 71 -0.64 1.18 7.60
N ASP A 72 -0.68 2.36 8.19
CA ASP A 72 0.35 3.37 7.99
C ASP A 72 1.62 3.09 8.83
N LEU A 73 2.75 3.68 8.40
CA LEU A 73 4.06 3.49 9.03
C LEU A 73 4.45 4.66 9.94
N ASP A 74 4.86 5.78 9.34
CA ASP A 74 5.46 6.93 10.01
C ASP A 74 4.46 7.63 10.92
N GLN A 75 4.84 7.86 12.18
CA GLN A 75 3.99 8.37 13.26
C GLN A 75 2.75 7.50 13.60
N THR A 76 2.48 6.42 12.87
CA THR A 76 1.47 5.41 13.26
C THR A 76 2.09 4.30 14.11
N VAL A 77 3.03 3.52 13.56
CA VAL A 77 3.63 2.35 14.24
C VAL A 77 5.13 2.51 14.51
N LEU A 78 5.73 3.57 13.98
CA LEU A 78 7.13 3.91 14.18
C LEU A 78 7.34 5.40 14.00
N HIS A 79 8.49 5.90 14.42
CA HIS A 79 8.97 7.22 14.06
C HIS A 79 10.33 7.02 13.37
N THR A 80 10.64 7.82 12.37
CA THR A 80 11.97 7.86 11.75
C THR A 80 12.59 9.24 11.81
N THR A 81 13.92 9.29 11.88
CA THR A 81 14.71 10.51 11.76
C THR A 81 16.01 10.23 10.99
N ILE A 82 16.69 11.26 10.52
CA ILE A 82 18.03 11.15 9.95
C ILE A 82 19.03 11.37 11.08
N SER A 83 19.78 10.33 11.46
CA SER A 83 20.80 10.39 12.50
C SER A 83 21.91 9.38 12.23
N LYS A 84 23.12 9.72 12.67
CA LYS A 84 24.28 8.80 12.65
C LYS A 84 24.52 8.13 14.01
N ASP A 85 23.76 8.53 15.02
CA ASP A 85 23.96 8.08 16.39
C ASP A 85 23.22 6.76 16.61
N TYR A 86 23.98 5.73 16.97
CA TYR A 86 23.42 4.45 17.39
C TYR A 86 22.85 4.58 18.81
N MET A 87 21.57 4.25 18.96
CA MET A 87 20.86 4.27 20.24
C MET A 87 20.28 2.89 20.52
N GLU A 88 20.27 2.49 21.79
CA GLU A 88 19.68 1.20 22.18
C GLU A 88 18.18 1.15 21.85
N GLY A 89 17.74 0.04 21.24
CA GLY A 89 16.36 -0.15 20.81
C GLY A 89 15.92 0.79 19.68
N VAL A 90 16.86 1.30 18.89
CA VAL A 90 16.64 2.04 17.63
C VAL A 90 17.34 1.28 16.50
N ASP A 91 16.56 0.90 15.49
CA ASP A 91 17.08 0.26 14.28
C ASP A 91 17.66 1.32 13.34
N ASN A 92 18.64 0.94 12.51
CA ASN A 92 19.26 1.86 11.56
C ASN A 92 19.37 1.23 10.18
N PHE A 93 19.16 2.04 9.13
CA PHE A 93 19.46 1.64 7.76
C PHE A 93 19.98 2.80 6.92
N VAL A 94 20.74 2.48 5.88
CA VAL A 94 21.24 3.46 4.92
C VAL A 94 20.40 3.44 3.65
N LEU A 95 20.00 4.63 3.20
CA LEU A 95 19.32 4.87 1.92
C LEU A 95 19.85 6.18 1.33
N ASP A 96 20.32 6.12 0.08
CA ASP A 96 20.81 7.29 -0.68
C ASP A 96 21.86 8.13 0.06
N GLY A 97 22.78 7.46 0.77
CA GLY A 97 23.87 8.08 1.52
C GLY A 97 23.46 8.66 2.88
N LEU A 98 22.18 8.60 3.24
CA LEU A 98 21.65 9.04 4.53
C LEU A 98 21.44 7.84 5.45
N THR A 99 21.74 8.02 6.74
CA THR A 99 21.45 7.04 7.78
C THR A 99 20.12 7.39 8.44
N TYR A 100 19.16 6.49 8.34
CA TYR A 100 17.84 6.59 8.95
C TYR A 100 17.86 5.81 10.26
N ALA A 101 17.46 6.48 11.34
CA ALA A 101 17.19 5.88 12.63
C ALA A 101 15.68 5.63 12.76
N VAL A 102 15.29 4.45 13.23
CA VAL A 102 13.90 3.97 13.31
C VAL A 102 13.58 3.57 14.73
N LYS A 103 12.59 4.23 15.32
CA LYS A 103 12.01 3.81 16.59
C LYS A 103 10.67 3.15 16.35
N ILE A 104 10.55 1.86 16.66
CA ILE A 104 9.27 1.15 16.63
C ILE A 104 8.42 1.59 17.84
N ARG A 105 7.12 1.84 17.61
CA ARG A 105 6.16 2.16 18.67
C ARG A 105 6.10 0.99 19.67
N PRO A 106 6.18 1.26 20.99
CA PRO A 106 6.14 0.21 22.00
C PRO A 106 4.95 -0.75 21.80
N PHE A 107 5.20 -2.04 22.00
CA PHE A 107 4.25 -3.14 21.84
C PHE A 107 3.76 -3.42 20.40
N PHE A 108 4.24 -2.73 19.36
CA PHE A 108 3.80 -2.97 17.99
C PHE A 108 4.05 -4.41 17.51
N ARG A 109 5.23 -4.99 17.77
CA ARG A 109 5.50 -6.41 17.42
C ARG A 109 4.52 -7.37 18.08
N ARG A 110 4.27 -7.17 19.39
CA ARG A 110 3.24 -7.94 20.13
C ARG A 110 1.84 -7.72 19.54
N MET A 111 1.52 -6.52 19.09
CA MET A 111 0.25 -6.24 18.43
C MET A 111 0.13 -7.05 17.14
N LEU A 112 1.16 -7.07 16.28
CA LEU A 112 1.18 -7.90 15.07
C LEU A 112 0.91 -9.38 15.39
N ASP A 113 1.60 -9.94 16.38
CA ASP A 113 1.40 -11.33 16.81
C ASP A 113 -0.05 -11.61 17.23
N LEU A 114 -0.72 -10.65 17.88
CA LEU A 114 -2.10 -10.80 18.36
C LEU A 114 -3.18 -10.59 17.30
N ILE A 115 -2.85 -9.98 16.16
CA ILE A 115 -3.83 -9.59 15.14
C ILE A 115 -3.62 -10.28 13.79
N HIS A 116 -2.45 -10.85 13.50
CA HIS A 116 -2.15 -11.43 12.19
C HIS A 116 -3.02 -12.64 11.81
N ASP A 117 -3.60 -13.33 12.80
CA ASP A 117 -4.58 -14.39 12.63
C ASP A 117 -6.00 -13.87 12.36
N LYS A 118 -6.26 -12.59 12.62
CA LYS A 118 -7.56 -11.90 12.44
C LYS A 118 -7.56 -10.90 11.30
N PHE A 119 -6.38 -10.55 10.77
CA PHE A 119 -6.25 -9.55 9.73
C PHE A 119 -5.32 -10.01 8.60
N GLU A 120 -5.73 -9.74 7.38
CA GLU A 120 -4.80 -9.57 6.27
C GLU A 120 -4.27 -8.14 6.30
N ILE A 121 -2.97 -7.97 6.55
CA ILE A 121 -2.38 -6.65 6.80
C ILE A 121 -1.69 -6.13 5.54
N HIS A 122 -2.07 -4.91 5.13
CA HIS A 122 -1.54 -4.17 3.99
C HIS A 122 -0.85 -2.91 4.50
N VAL A 123 0.39 -2.67 4.08
CA VAL A 123 1.10 -1.42 4.40
C VAL A 123 0.76 -0.37 3.37
N TYR A 124 0.36 0.83 3.80
CA TYR A 124 0.13 1.97 2.92
C TYR A 124 0.81 3.22 3.51
N THR A 125 1.98 3.55 2.98
CA THR A 125 2.82 4.67 3.44
C THR A 125 3.03 5.73 2.35
N MET A 126 3.27 6.97 2.77
CA MET A 126 3.73 8.06 1.90
C MET A 126 5.26 8.13 1.73
N GLY A 127 5.98 7.18 2.34
CA GLY A 127 7.38 6.93 2.02
C GLY A 127 7.58 6.40 0.60
N THR A 128 8.82 6.47 0.10
CA THR A 128 9.19 5.88 -1.20
C THR A 128 9.17 4.35 -1.13
N LYS A 129 9.14 3.67 -2.29
CA LYS A 129 9.20 2.19 -2.33
C LYS A 129 10.43 1.64 -1.61
N ARG A 130 11.61 2.20 -1.88
CA ARG A 130 12.87 1.77 -1.26
C ARG A 130 12.88 1.99 0.26
N TYR A 131 12.28 3.08 0.72
CA TYR A 131 12.10 3.34 2.15
C TYR A 131 11.16 2.31 2.78
N ALA A 132 9.97 2.11 2.20
CA ALA A 132 8.98 1.16 2.70
C ALA A 132 9.53 -0.27 2.76
N GLU A 133 10.29 -0.69 1.75
CA GLU A 133 10.97 -2.00 1.74
C GLU A 133 12.00 -2.14 2.88
N LYS A 134 12.77 -1.08 3.18
CA LYS A 134 13.73 -1.10 4.30
C LYS A 134 13.02 -1.21 5.65
N ILE A 135 11.95 -0.44 5.83
CA ILE A 135 11.13 -0.49 7.04
C ILE A 135 10.46 -1.86 7.20
N CYS A 136 9.84 -2.39 6.15
CA CYS A 136 9.17 -3.69 6.23
C CYS A 136 10.16 -4.83 6.52
N ARG A 137 11.42 -4.75 6.08
CA ARG A 137 12.46 -5.72 6.49
C ARG A 137 12.80 -5.64 7.99
N ILE A 138 12.65 -4.49 8.63
CA ILE A 138 12.86 -4.32 10.08
C ILE A 138 11.65 -4.86 10.87
N LEU A 139 10.44 -4.67 10.33
CA LEU A 139 9.18 -5.02 11.00
C LEU A 139 8.75 -6.48 10.76
N ASP A 140 8.99 -7.00 9.56
CA ASP A 140 8.53 -8.30 9.06
C ASP A 140 9.61 -8.97 8.19
N PRO A 141 10.77 -9.34 8.79
CA PRO A 141 11.89 -9.91 8.05
C PRO A 141 11.55 -11.21 7.32
N ASP A 142 10.65 -12.01 7.90
CA ASP A 142 10.23 -13.31 7.39
C ASP A 142 8.98 -13.23 6.49
N LYS A 143 8.46 -12.02 6.23
CA LYS A 143 7.28 -11.76 5.39
C LYS A 143 6.00 -12.46 5.85
N ILE A 144 5.86 -12.70 7.15
CA ILE A 144 4.72 -13.39 7.76
C ILE A 144 3.50 -12.45 7.85
N TYR A 145 3.72 -11.16 8.10
CA TYR A 145 2.64 -10.21 8.40
C TYR A 145 2.15 -9.44 7.17
N PHE A 146 3.05 -8.93 6.34
CA PHE A 146 2.73 -8.03 5.22
C PHE A 146 2.93 -8.70 3.86
N GLY A 147 3.86 -9.66 3.75
CA GLY A 147 4.23 -10.23 2.45
C GLY A 147 4.67 -9.14 1.47
N ASP A 148 4.06 -9.12 0.29
CA ASP A 148 4.28 -8.09 -0.73
C ASP A 148 3.15 -7.04 -0.79
N ARG A 149 2.27 -7.00 0.23
CA ARG A 149 1.13 -6.06 0.32
C ARG A 149 1.58 -4.67 0.80
N ILE A 150 2.47 -4.04 0.03
CA ILE A 150 3.08 -2.75 0.37
C ILE A 150 2.79 -1.73 -0.72
N ILE A 151 2.11 -0.65 -0.34
CA ILE A 151 1.79 0.50 -1.17
C ILE A 151 2.61 1.65 -0.62
N SER A 152 3.43 2.21 -1.49
CA SER A 152 4.28 3.36 -1.19
C SER A 152 3.89 4.50 -2.10
N ARG A 153 4.37 5.71 -1.82
CA ARG A 153 4.18 6.88 -2.68
C ARG A 153 4.63 6.65 -4.12
N SER A 154 5.66 5.83 -4.32
CA SER A 154 6.21 5.51 -5.64
C SER A 154 5.30 4.63 -6.50
N VAL A 155 4.29 3.98 -5.90
CA VAL A 155 3.34 3.07 -6.57
C VAL A 155 1.90 3.43 -6.18
N ASN A 156 1.61 4.73 -6.16
CA ASN A 156 0.30 5.27 -5.80
C ASN A 156 -0.34 6.10 -6.93
N ASN A 157 -0.13 5.72 -8.18
CA ASN A 157 -0.66 6.41 -9.36
C ASN A 157 -0.36 7.92 -9.35
N GLY A 158 0.82 8.31 -8.85
CA GLY A 158 1.24 9.72 -8.70
C GLY A 158 0.48 10.52 -7.64
N GLN A 159 -0.34 9.89 -6.80
CA GLN A 159 -1.17 10.55 -5.80
C GLN A 159 -0.42 10.79 -4.48
N TYR A 160 -0.63 11.97 -3.90
CA TYR A 160 -0.17 12.37 -2.56
C TYR A 160 -1.31 12.33 -1.53
N VAL A 161 -2.28 11.44 -1.74
CA VAL A 161 -3.39 11.11 -0.85
C VAL A 161 -3.56 9.60 -0.84
N LYS A 162 -4.17 9.06 0.20
CA LYS A 162 -4.48 7.64 0.32
C LYS A 162 -5.95 7.41 -0.03
N THR A 163 -6.22 6.30 -0.71
CA THR A 163 -7.58 5.89 -1.03
C THR A 163 -7.67 4.38 -1.05
N LEU A 164 -8.75 3.83 -0.47
CA LEU A 164 -9.01 2.40 -0.53
C LEU A 164 -9.22 1.93 -1.97
N ASN A 165 -9.65 2.81 -2.90
CA ASN A 165 -9.80 2.48 -4.32
C ASN A 165 -8.47 2.11 -5.01
N ARG A 166 -7.31 2.43 -4.40
CA ARG A 166 -6.00 1.95 -4.88
C ARG A 166 -5.79 0.45 -4.60
N LEU A 167 -6.51 -0.08 -3.61
CA LEU A 167 -6.40 -1.44 -3.11
C LEU A 167 -7.59 -2.31 -3.54
N PHE A 168 -8.80 -1.79 -3.33
CA PHE A 168 -10.07 -2.51 -3.40
C PHE A 168 -11.19 -1.61 -3.95
N CYS A 169 -12.07 -2.19 -4.74
CA CYS A 169 -13.37 -1.63 -5.12
C CYS A 169 -14.40 -1.74 -4.00
N LEU A 170 -14.27 -2.72 -3.09
CA LEU A 170 -15.19 -2.95 -1.97
C LEU A 170 -14.49 -2.75 -0.62
N HIS A 171 -15.10 -1.98 0.29
CA HIS A 171 -14.45 -1.52 1.54
C HIS A 171 -15.10 -2.05 2.82
N GLU A 172 -16.10 -2.94 2.73
CA GLU A 172 -16.95 -3.35 3.86
C GLU A 172 -16.21 -4.08 4.99
N ASN A 173 -15.10 -4.74 4.69
CA ASN A 173 -14.29 -5.53 5.62
C ASN A 173 -12.92 -4.91 5.89
N VAL A 174 -12.74 -3.62 5.57
CA VAL A 174 -11.45 -2.92 5.65
C VAL A 174 -11.43 -1.96 6.83
N ILE A 175 -10.36 -2.01 7.61
CA ILE A 175 -10.05 -1.06 8.68
C ILE A 175 -8.76 -0.33 8.31
N ILE A 176 -8.71 0.98 8.54
CA ILE A 176 -7.52 1.80 8.33
C ILE A 176 -6.97 2.22 9.70
N LEU A 177 -5.67 2.08 9.90
CA LEU A 177 -4.96 2.61 11.07
C LEU A 177 -3.91 3.61 10.60
N ASP A 178 -4.14 4.88 10.92
CA ASP A 178 -3.33 6.01 10.46
C ASP A 178 -3.42 7.14 11.50
N ASP A 179 -2.37 7.93 11.64
CA ASP A 179 -2.34 9.08 12.55
C ASP A 179 -2.93 10.35 11.90
N ARG A 180 -3.27 10.30 10.61
CA ARG A 180 -3.78 11.43 9.84
C ARG A 180 -5.11 11.14 9.14
N ALA A 181 -6.13 11.91 9.47
CA ALA A 181 -7.43 11.81 8.81
C ALA A 181 -7.50 12.52 7.45
N ASP A 182 -6.73 13.59 7.28
CA ASP A 182 -6.74 14.43 6.07
C ASP A 182 -6.21 13.69 4.83
N VAL A 183 -5.24 12.79 5.00
CA VAL A 183 -4.70 11.99 3.89
C VAL A 183 -5.68 10.91 3.40
N TRP A 184 -6.73 10.61 4.18
CA TRP A 184 -7.77 9.63 3.89
C TRP A 184 -9.14 10.27 3.58
N ASP A 185 -9.19 11.59 3.41
CA ASP A 185 -10.44 12.34 3.24
C ASP A 185 -11.49 11.99 4.31
N TYR A 186 -11.03 11.82 5.56
CA TYR A 186 -11.88 11.49 6.72
C TYR A 186 -12.75 10.24 6.52
N SER A 187 -12.23 9.23 5.82
CA SER A 187 -12.88 7.93 5.62
C SER A 187 -13.50 7.36 6.91
N SER A 188 -14.71 6.82 6.82
CA SER A 188 -15.39 6.14 7.93
C SER A 188 -14.72 4.83 8.35
N ASN A 189 -13.83 4.27 7.53
CA ASN A 189 -13.03 3.08 7.86
C ASN A 189 -11.79 3.42 8.72
N LEU A 190 -11.51 4.71 8.95
CA LEU A 190 -10.34 5.16 9.69
C LEU A 190 -10.52 5.06 11.20
N ILE A 191 -9.60 4.33 11.82
CA ILE A 191 -9.28 4.44 13.24
C ILE A 191 -8.09 5.39 13.36
N LEU A 192 -8.39 6.64 13.71
CA LEU A 192 -7.37 7.66 13.94
C LEU A 192 -6.58 7.34 15.20
N VAL A 193 -5.26 7.20 15.09
CA VAL A 193 -4.39 6.99 16.24
C VAL A 193 -3.67 8.27 16.64
N LYS A 194 -3.26 8.35 17.90
CA LYS A 194 -2.34 9.40 18.33
C LYS A 194 -0.99 9.23 17.62
N PRO A 195 -0.43 10.29 16.99
CA PRO A 195 0.90 10.27 16.42
C PRO A 195 1.95 9.79 17.43
N PHE A 196 2.81 8.88 17.01
CA PHE A 196 3.92 8.36 17.78
C PHE A 196 5.17 9.20 17.55
N ILE A 197 5.47 10.06 18.52
CA ILE A 197 6.57 11.02 18.44
C ILE A 197 7.66 10.63 19.45
N PHE A 198 8.68 9.91 18.99
CA PHE A 198 9.89 9.63 19.78
C PHE A 198 10.93 10.77 19.77
N TRP A 199 11.29 11.30 18.60
CA TRP A 199 12.15 12.48 18.47
C TRP A 199 11.33 13.77 18.36
N ASN A 200 11.92 14.91 18.72
CA ASN A 200 11.31 16.23 18.50
C ASN A 200 11.46 16.68 17.03
N THR A 201 11.03 15.83 16.11
CA THR A 201 11.03 16.01 14.65
C THR A 201 9.65 15.69 14.10
N GLY A 202 9.30 16.27 12.95
CA GLY A 202 8.06 15.94 12.24
C GLY A 202 8.16 14.63 11.45
N ASP A 203 7.08 14.30 10.73
CA ASP A 203 7.05 13.19 9.79
C ASP A 203 7.95 13.50 8.57
N LEU A 204 8.95 12.64 8.33
CA LEU A 204 9.87 12.74 7.20
C LEU A 204 9.19 12.53 5.85
N ASN A 205 8.07 11.80 5.83
CA ASN A 205 7.34 11.41 4.63
C ASN A 205 6.01 12.17 4.46
N ASP A 206 5.84 13.28 5.18
CA ASP A 206 4.63 14.11 5.16
C ASP A 206 4.30 14.60 3.73
N PRO A 207 3.16 14.20 3.15
CA PRO A 207 2.68 14.66 1.84
C PRO A 207 2.65 16.17 1.67
N SER A 208 2.38 16.93 2.73
CA SER A 208 2.26 18.39 2.68
C SER A 208 3.61 19.08 2.41
N GLN A 209 4.71 18.47 2.84
CA GLN A 209 6.07 18.94 2.60
C GLN A 209 6.56 18.54 1.20
N LEU A 210 6.06 17.42 0.68
CA LEU A 210 6.41 16.89 -0.63
C LEU A 210 5.77 17.66 -1.79
N ARG A 211 4.56 18.21 -1.61
CA ARG A 211 3.88 19.05 -2.61
C ARG A 211 4.57 20.39 -2.90
N LYS A 212 5.56 20.78 -2.09
CA LYS A 212 6.26 22.08 -2.19
C LYS A 212 7.58 22.01 -2.97
N LYS A 213 7.92 20.86 -3.54
CA LYS A 213 9.09 20.66 -4.43
C LYS A 213 8.62 20.36 -5.84
#